data_AF-B3R1H6-F1
#
_entry.id   AF-B3R1H6-F1
#
_cell.length_a   1.000
_cell.length_b   1.000
_cell.length_c   1.000
_cell.angle_alpha   90.00
_cell.angle_beta   90.00
_cell.angle_gamma   90.00
#
_symmetry.space_group_name_H-M   'P 1'
#
loop_
_entity.id
_entity.type
_entity.pdbx_description
1 polymer ?
#
loop_
_entity_poly.entity_id
_entity_poly.type
_entity_poly.pdbx_seq_one_letter_code
_entity_poly.pdbx_strand_id
1 'polypeptide(L)'
;MNDIFRSFGRALVSQLHPRMLMLTVLPFVLATLLWGGLLWWGWDPIMGATRSFLETSVLTSWIYSALDWFGLQSLRSVVAPLFVAALAIPLVIASMLMFIGVFSVPAVVRHLERSYPDLAKSHGGSVLGSVFHSLGSTAVFLALVLVTLPLWLIPPFFALIPPVLWGWLTYRVMTYDALADHASAEERKALVRRHRTPLLVIGVAVGLLGSAPTLLWVSSAAVIFLFPFVLAGTLWLYVLIFIFSALWFGHFCLRALAQLRAERAAVPARPPAAPPSGGDVIDLAPHDVRRIENS
;
A
#
# COMPACT_ATOMS: atom_id res chain seq x y z
N MET A 1 13.06 -12.02 -11.80
CA MET A 1 12.10 -11.35 -12.73
C MET A 1 10.92 -12.25 -13.07
N ASN A 2 11.10 -13.53 -13.42
CA ASN A 2 9.98 -14.47 -13.68
C ASN A 2 8.91 -14.50 -12.59
N ASP A 3 9.32 -14.33 -11.33
CA ASP A 3 8.42 -14.30 -10.17
C ASP A 3 7.48 -13.09 -10.14
N ILE A 4 7.93 -11.94 -10.64
CA ILE A 4 7.15 -10.71 -10.75
C ILE A 4 6.09 -10.87 -11.85
N PHE A 5 6.48 -11.38 -13.02
CA PHE A 5 5.55 -11.59 -14.13
C PHE A 5 4.53 -12.71 -13.86
N ARG A 6 4.93 -13.79 -13.19
CA ARG A 6 4.00 -14.85 -12.78
C ARG A 6 2.97 -14.35 -11.77
N SER A 7 3.40 -13.56 -10.77
CA SER A 7 2.47 -12.97 -9.81
C SER A 7 1.56 -11.92 -10.46
N PHE A 8 2.07 -11.16 -11.43
CA PHE A 8 1.28 -10.23 -12.24
C PHE A 8 0.17 -10.95 -13.03
N GLY A 9 0.52 -12.01 -13.76
CA GLY A 9 -0.45 -12.79 -14.53
C GLY A 9 -1.53 -13.41 -13.64
N ARG A 10 -1.15 -13.94 -12.47
CA ARG A 10 -2.12 -14.45 -11.48
C ARG A 10 -3.01 -13.35 -10.93
N ALA A 11 -2.45 -12.17 -10.65
CA ALA A 11 -3.23 -11.03 -10.19
C ALA A 11 -4.23 -10.54 -11.24
N LEU A 12 -3.85 -10.52 -12.52
CA LEU A 12 -4.76 -10.20 -13.63
C LEU A 12 -5.92 -11.21 -13.71
N VAL A 13 -5.62 -12.50 -13.70
CA VAL A 13 -6.65 -13.55 -13.74
C VAL A 13 -7.56 -13.47 -12.51
N SER A 14 -7.00 -13.25 -11.31
CA SER A 14 -7.78 -13.04 -10.09
C SER A 14 -8.65 -11.78 -10.17
N GLN A 15 -8.14 -10.68 -10.73
CA GLN A 15 -8.89 -9.42 -10.88
C GLN A 15 -10.11 -9.60 -11.78
N LEU A 16 -9.98 -10.38 -12.86
CA LEU A 16 -11.06 -10.68 -13.80
C LEU A 16 -12.09 -11.68 -13.23
N HIS A 17 -11.82 -12.29 -12.08
CA HIS A 17 -12.78 -13.17 -11.43
C HIS A 17 -14.05 -12.38 -11.05
N PRO A 18 -15.27 -12.85 -11.37
CA PRO A 18 -16.51 -12.08 -11.19
C PRO A 18 -16.70 -11.52 -9.78
N ARG A 19 -16.31 -12.31 -8.77
CA ARG A 19 -16.34 -11.89 -7.36
C ARG A 19 -15.43 -10.70 -7.06
N MET A 20 -14.23 -10.62 -7.65
CA MET A 20 -13.30 -9.50 -7.48
C MET A 20 -13.80 -8.24 -8.21
N LEU A 21 -14.41 -8.40 -9.38
CA LEU A 21 -15.06 -7.29 -10.08
C LEU A 21 -16.24 -6.74 -9.28
N MET A 22 -17.10 -7.59 -8.71
CA MET A 22 -18.18 -7.12 -7.81
C MET A 22 -17.64 -6.38 -6.58
N LEU A 23 -16.47 -6.80 -6.06
CA LEU A 23 -15.78 -6.12 -4.97
C LEU A 23 -15.25 -4.73 -5.33
N THR A 24 -15.10 -4.40 -6.62
CA THR A 24 -14.79 -3.02 -7.06
C THR A 24 -16.02 -2.12 -7.03
N VAL A 25 -17.20 -2.69 -7.28
CA VAL A 25 -18.47 -1.95 -7.36
C VAL A 25 -18.95 -1.56 -5.97
N LEU A 26 -18.81 -2.43 -4.99
CA LEU A 26 -19.29 -2.19 -3.62
C LEU A 26 -18.74 -0.89 -2.98
N PRO A 27 -17.41 -0.67 -2.84
CA PRO A 27 -16.90 0.54 -2.21
C PRO A 27 -17.23 1.80 -3.02
N PHE A 28 -17.30 1.68 -4.35
CA PHE A 28 -17.70 2.77 -5.23
C PHE A 28 -19.17 3.17 -5.00
N VAL A 29 -20.09 2.20 -4.95
CA VAL A 29 -21.51 2.44 -4.68
C VAL A 29 -21.70 3.01 -3.28
N LEU A 30 -21.02 2.48 -2.26
CA LEU A 30 -21.09 2.99 -0.89
C LEU A 30 -20.62 4.45 -0.80
N ALA A 31 -19.47 4.77 -1.41
CA ALA A 31 -18.96 6.14 -1.46
C ALA A 31 -19.92 7.08 -2.20
N THR A 32 -20.46 6.62 -3.34
CA THR A 32 -21.40 7.40 -4.16
C THR A 32 -22.72 7.65 -3.42
N LEU A 33 -23.28 6.65 -2.75
CA LEU A 33 -24.51 6.80 -1.96
C LEU A 33 -24.29 7.73 -0.76
N LEU A 34 -23.18 7.57 -0.05
CA LEU A 34 -22.84 8.41 1.11
C LEU A 34 -22.65 9.87 0.70
N TRP A 35 -21.70 10.14 -0.21
CA TRP A 35 -21.36 11.50 -0.60
C TRP A 35 -22.39 12.14 -1.52
N GLY A 36 -23.00 11.35 -2.41
CA GLY A 36 -24.11 11.79 -3.23
C GLY A 36 -25.31 12.18 -2.37
N GLY A 37 -25.68 11.37 -1.37
CA GLY A 37 -26.74 11.70 -0.42
C GLY A 37 -26.41 12.93 0.43
N LEU A 38 -25.17 13.01 0.95
CA LEU A 38 -24.72 14.12 1.79
C LEU A 38 -24.69 15.44 1.01
N LEU A 39 -24.19 15.44 -0.22
CA LEU A 39 -24.17 16.63 -1.07
C LEU A 39 -25.56 16.97 -1.58
N TRP A 40 -26.38 15.99 -1.96
CA TRP A 40 -27.75 16.24 -2.42
C TRP A 40 -28.60 16.96 -1.36
N TRP A 41 -28.54 16.49 -0.10
CA TRP A 41 -29.31 17.08 0.99
C TRP A 41 -28.61 18.29 1.63
N GLY A 42 -27.28 18.28 1.67
CA GLY A 42 -26.47 19.27 2.35
C GLY A 42 -25.95 20.41 1.48
N TRP A 43 -26.21 20.42 0.16
CA TRP A 43 -25.60 21.41 -0.75
C TRP A 43 -25.84 22.86 -0.31
N ASP A 44 -27.10 23.25 -0.15
CA ASP A 44 -27.47 24.61 0.22
C ASP A 44 -26.91 25.04 1.59
N PRO A 45 -27.03 24.26 2.69
CA PRO A 45 -26.45 24.65 3.96
C PRO A 45 -24.91 24.67 3.93
N ILE A 46 -24.26 23.74 3.23
CA ILE A 46 -22.80 23.72 3.07
C ILE A 46 -22.32 24.96 2.30
N MET A 47 -23.00 25.32 1.21
CA MET A 47 -22.70 26.52 0.42
C MET A 47 -22.92 27.79 1.24
N GLY A 48 -24.02 27.89 1.98
CA GLY A 48 -24.31 29.02 2.86
C GLY A 48 -23.25 29.20 3.94
N ALA A 49 -22.92 28.12 4.65
CA ALA A 49 -21.87 28.12 5.67
C ALA A 49 -20.49 28.48 5.09
N THR A 50 -20.15 27.92 3.91
CA THR A 50 -18.86 28.20 3.26
C THR A 50 -18.76 29.65 2.80
N ARG A 51 -19.82 30.22 2.22
CA ARG A 51 -19.84 31.63 1.82
C ARG A 51 -19.65 32.56 3.02
N SER A 52 -20.40 32.32 4.10
CA SER A 52 -20.25 33.08 5.35
C SER A 52 -18.84 32.96 5.95
N PHE A 53 -18.27 31.75 5.93
CA PHE A 53 -16.89 31.52 6.36
C PHE A 53 -15.87 32.27 5.50
N LEU A 54 -16.05 32.25 4.18
CA LEU A 54 -15.15 32.95 3.26
C LEU A 54 -15.27 34.47 3.38
N GLU A 55 -16.47 35.02 3.54
CA GLU A 55 -16.69 36.46 3.73
C GLU A 55 -15.98 37.02 4.97
N THR A 56 -15.83 36.20 6.02
CA THR A 56 -15.17 36.59 7.27
C THR A 56 -13.66 36.31 7.28
N SER A 57 -13.14 35.63 6.25
CA SER A 57 -11.75 35.20 6.20
C SER A 57 -10.85 36.23 5.50
N VAL A 58 -9.73 36.56 6.15
CA VAL A 58 -8.69 37.43 5.59
C VAL A 58 -8.16 36.87 4.27
N LEU A 59 -8.01 35.53 4.15
CA LEU A 59 -7.52 34.89 2.92
C LEU A 59 -8.41 35.20 1.70
N THR A 60 -9.72 35.23 1.89
CA THR A 60 -10.67 35.53 0.80
C THR A 60 -10.51 36.96 0.30
N SER A 61 -10.26 37.92 1.20
CA SER A 61 -10.03 39.31 0.82
C SER A 61 -8.80 39.47 -0.09
N TRP A 62 -7.73 38.71 0.17
CA TRP A 62 -6.55 38.66 -0.69
C TRP A 62 -6.86 38.05 -2.06
N ILE A 63 -7.59 36.92 -2.10
CA ILE A 63 -7.99 36.26 -3.35
C ILE A 63 -8.87 37.19 -4.19
N TYR A 64 -9.86 37.82 -3.58
CA TYR A 64 -10.81 38.72 -4.24
C TYR A 64 -10.14 39.99 -4.76
N SER A 65 -9.21 40.55 -4.01
CA SER A 65 -8.42 41.71 -4.44
C SER A 65 -7.51 41.36 -5.63
N ALA A 66 -6.89 40.17 -5.62
CA ALA A 66 -6.11 39.69 -6.75
C ALA A 66 -6.98 39.50 -8.00
N LEU A 67 -8.17 38.88 -7.86
CA LEU A 67 -9.10 38.72 -8.97
C LEU A 67 -9.54 40.07 -9.55
N ASP A 68 -9.79 41.07 -8.72
CA ASP A 68 -10.16 42.41 -9.18
C ASP A 68 -9.01 43.08 -9.94
N TRP A 69 -7.77 42.90 -9.50
CA TRP A 69 -6.59 43.44 -10.18
C TRP A 69 -6.43 42.85 -11.59
N PHE A 70 -6.78 41.57 -11.79
CA PHE A 70 -6.81 40.93 -13.09
C PHE A 70 -8.11 41.19 -13.89
N GLY A 71 -9.07 41.95 -13.36
CA GLY A 71 -10.37 42.20 -14.00
C GLY A 71 -11.31 40.98 -14.02
N LEU A 72 -11.07 39.99 -13.16
CA LEU A 72 -11.73 38.68 -13.12
C LEU A 72 -12.82 38.57 -12.04
N GLN A 73 -13.62 39.63 -11.88
CA GLN A 73 -14.63 39.73 -10.81
C GLN A 73 -15.69 38.62 -10.87
N SER A 74 -16.01 38.13 -12.09
CA SER A 74 -16.98 37.05 -12.31
C SER A 74 -16.57 35.72 -11.64
N LEU A 75 -15.27 35.48 -11.44
CA LEU A 75 -14.74 34.25 -10.84
C LEU A 75 -14.98 34.15 -9.33
N ARG A 76 -15.33 35.25 -8.65
CA ARG A 76 -15.68 35.23 -7.21
C ARG A 76 -16.82 34.25 -6.90
N SER A 77 -17.78 34.12 -7.81
CA SER A 77 -18.92 33.20 -7.70
C SER A 77 -18.51 31.72 -7.58
N VAL A 78 -17.32 31.37 -8.09
CA VAL A 78 -16.82 29.99 -8.16
C VAL A 78 -15.89 29.67 -6.99
N VAL A 79 -15.46 30.68 -6.22
CA VAL A 79 -14.51 30.49 -5.09
C VAL A 79 -15.09 29.59 -3.99
N ALA A 80 -16.33 29.84 -3.57
CA ALA A 80 -16.98 29.00 -2.55
C ALA A 80 -17.20 27.54 -3.03
N PRO A 81 -17.76 27.28 -4.24
CA PRO A 81 -17.82 25.93 -4.79
C PRO A 81 -16.45 25.23 -4.89
N LEU A 82 -15.40 25.94 -5.31
CA LEU A 82 -14.04 25.38 -5.39
C LEU A 82 -13.49 25.04 -4.02
N PHE A 83 -13.73 25.86 -2.99
CA PHE A 83 -13.31 25.58 -1.63
C PHE A 83 -13.96 24.30 -1.10
N VAL A 84 -15.26 24.13 -1.32
CA VAL A 84 -15.97 22.90 -0.94
C VAL A 84 -15.48 21.71 -1.74
N ALA A 85 -15.26 21.83 -3.04
CA ALA A 85 -14.70 20.76 -3.85
C ALA A 85 -13.29 20.36 -3.34
N ALA A 86 -12.44 21.33 -3.05
CA ALA A 86 -11.08 21.10 -2.54
C ALA A 86 -11.07 20.36 -1.20
N LEU A 87 -12.08 20.56 -0.35
CA LEU A 87 -12.22 19.84 0.92
C LEU A 87 -12.96 18.49 0.76
N ALA A 88 -13.98 18.43 -0.10
CA ALA A 88 -14.79 17.24 -0.31
C ALA A 88 -14.01 16.15 -1.04
N ILE A 89 -13.26 16.48 -2.10
CA ILE A 89 -12.49 15.50 -2.88
C ILE A 89 -11.57 14.63 -2.00
N PRO A 90 -10.69 15.17 -1.13
CA PRO A 90 -9.83 14.34 -0.29
C PRO A 90 -10.64 13.51 0.72
N LEU A 91 -11.75 14.04 1.25
CA LEU A 91 -12.62 13.29 2.17
C LEU A 91 -13.36 12.13 1.46
N VAL A 92 -13.80 12.34 0.22
CA VAL A 92 -14.39 11.30 -0.64
C VAL A 92 -13.38 10.19 -0.88
N ILE A 93 -12.16 10.56 -1.29
CA ILE A 93 -11.07 9.61 -1.53
C ILE A 93 -10.73 8.84 -0.24
N ALA A 94 -10.60 9.53 0.90
CA ALA A 94 -10.34 8.90 2.19
C ALA A 94 -11.44 7.91 2.59
N SER A 95 -12.71 8.31 2.42
CA SER A 95 -13.88 7.45 2.68
C SER A 95 -13.87 6.20 1.80
N MET A 96 -13.54 6.37 0.52
CA MET A 96 -13.44 5.30 -0.46
C MET A 96 -12.32 4.32 -0.11
N LEU A 97 -11.14 4.81 0.26
CA LEU A 97 -10.04 3.98 0.76
C LEU A 97 -10.43 3.24 2.05
N MET A 98 -11.17 3.88 2.95
CA MET A 98 -11.69 3.24 4.17
C MET A 98 -12.65 2.10 3.82
N PHE A 99 -13.60 2.30 2.90
CA PHE A 99 -14.50 1.23 2.45
C PHE A 99 -13.74 0.08 1.79
N ILE A 100 -12.73 0.37 0.98
CA ILE A 100 -11.87 -0.66 0.39
C ILE A 100 -11.14 -1.45 1.48
N GLY A 101 -10.55 -0.76 2.46
CA GLY A 101 -9.85 -1.39 3.58
C GLY A 101 -10.76 -2.29 4.42
N VAL A 102 -12.00 -1.86 4.69
CA VAL A 102 -12.96 -2.61 5.52
C VAL A 102 -13.61 -3.77 4.76
N PHE A 103 -14.01 -3.57 3.51
CA PHE A 103 -14.81 -4.54 2.77
C PHE A 103 -13.98 -5.36 1.76
N SER A 104 -13.10 -4.69 1.02
CA SER A 104 -12.38 -5.32 -0.11
C SER A 104 -11.14 -6.09 0.34
N VAL A 105 -10.32 -5.53 1.22
CA VAL A 105 -9.08 -6.18 1.68
C VAL A 105 -9.35 -7.55 2.33
N PRO A 106 -10.28 -7.71 3.29
CA PRO A 106 -10.56 -9.01 3.90
C PRO A 106 -11.13 -10.03 2.90
N ALA A 107 -11.85 -9.56 1.88
CA ALA A 107 -12.37 -10.43 0.83
C ALA A 107 -11.27 -10.90 -0.13
N VAL A 108 -10.32 -10.02 -0.46
CA VAL A 108 -9.12 -10.34 -1.24
C VAL A 108 -8.26 -11.35 -0.50
N VAL A 109 -8.01 -11.15 0.80
CA VAL A 109 -7.25 -12.09 1.63
C VAL A 109 -7.90 -13.46 1.64
N ARG A 110 -9.21 -13.56 1.91
CA ARG A 110 -9.96 -14.84 1.84
C ARG A 110 -9.93 -15.51 0.47
N HIS A 111 -9.84 -14.73 -0.61
CA HIS A 111 -9.67 -15.27 -1.95
C HIS A 111 -8.26 -15.84 -2.17
N LEU A 112 -7.24 -15.14 -1.69
CA LEU A 112 -5.84 -15.57 -1.74
C LEU A 112 -5.60 -16.84 -0.90
N GLU A 113 -6.25 -16.99 0.26
CA GLU A 113 -6.17 -18.18 1.11
C GLU A 113 -6.48 -19.47 0.34
N ARG A 114 -7.47 -19.45 -0.56
CA ARG A 114 -7.82 -20.62 -1.40
C ARG A 114 -6.70 -21.03 -2.35
N SER A 115 -5.82 -20.09 -2.71
CA SER A 115 -4.68 -20.36 -3.60
C SER A 115 -3.46 -20.88 -2.83
N TYR A 116 -3.45 -20.80 -1.50
CA TYR A 116 -2.35 -21.22 -0.64
C TYR A 116 -2.86 -21.98 0.61
N PRO A 117 -3.53 -23.14 0.45
CA PRO A 117 -4.19 -23.85 1.54
C PRO A 117 -3.25 -24.36 2.63
N ASP A 118 -1.99 -24.64 2.31
CA ASP A 118 -0.99 -25.16 3.26
C ASP A 118 -0.36 -24.07 4.15
N LEU A 119 -0.71 -22.79 3.94
CA LEU A 119 -0.08 -21.66 4.62
C LEU A 119 -0.83 -21.32 5.92
N ALA A 120 -0.37 -21.90 7.04
CA ALA A 120 -0.93 -21.60 8.36
C ALA A 120 -0.82 -20.11 8.72
N LYS A 121 -1.90 -19.55 9.30
CA LYS A 121 -1.96 -18.16 9.77
C LYS A 121 -1.13 -17.99 11.04
N SER A 122 -0.09 -17.16 10.96
CA SER A 122 0.73 -16.83 12.14
C SER A 122 0.28 -15.55 12.87
N HIS A 123 -0.73 -14.82 12.37
CA HIS A 123 -1.30 -13.61 12.99
C HIS A 123 -0.23 -12.63 13.53
N GLY A 124 0.84 -12.41 12.78
CA GLY A 124 1.99 -11.61 13.22
C GLY A 124 1.85 -10.10 13.03
N GLY A 125 0.64 -9.63 12.73
CA GLY A 125 0.30 -8.23 12.53
C GLY A 125 -1.13 -7.93 13.02
N SER A 126 -1.40 -6.66 13.30
CA SER A 126 -2.72 -6.15 13.66
C SER A 126 -3.07 -4.95 12.78
N VAL A 127 -4.37 -4.66 12.64
CA VAL A 127 -4.87 -3.45 11.96
C VAL A 127 -4.30 -2.18 12.59
N LEU A 128 -4.17 -2.15 13.92
CA LEU A 128 -3.54 -1.02 14.60
C LEU A 128 -2.05 -0.90 14.24
N GLY A 129 -1.37 -2.04 14.10
CA GLY A 129 0.02 -2.11 13.62
C GLY A 129 0.18 -1.63 12.18
N SER A 130 -0.78 -1.91 11.27
CA SER A 130 -0.72 -1.38 9.91
C SER A 130 -0.91 0.12 9.86
N VAL A 131 -1.77 0.69 10.73
CA VAL A 131 -1.95 2.13 10.85
C VAL A 131 -0.66 2.80 11.32
N PHE A 132 -0.03 2.34 12.41
CA PHE A 132 1.23 2.91 12.88
C PHE A 132 2.38 2.73 11.88
N HIS A 133 2.46 1.57 11.23
CA HIS A 133 3.46 1.33 10.18
C HIS A 133 3.25 2.27 8.98
N SER A 134 2.00 2.47 8.57
CA SER A 134 1.65 3.37 7.47
C SER A 134 1.98 4.81 7.83
N LEU A 135 1.60 5.27 9.03
CA LEU A 135 1.94 6.61 9.53
C LEU A 135 3.46 6.83 9.59
N GLY A 136 4.22 5.89 10.14
CA GLY A 136 5.68 5.97 10.18
C GLY A 136 6.30 5.97 8.79
N SER A 137 5.77 5.17 7.85
CA SER A 137 6.24 5.15 6.46
C SER A 137 5.90 6.43 5.71
N THR A 138 4.72 7.02 5.96
CA THR A 138 4.32 8.32 5.43
C THR A 138 5.20 9.43 5.97
N ALA A 139 5.55 9.42 7.27
CA ALA A 139 6.47 10.39 7.85
C ALA A 139 7.86 10.32 7.20
N VAL A 140 8.41 9.11 7.00
CA VAL A 140 9.68 8.91 6.29
C VAL A 140 9.57 9.36 4.83
N PHE A 141 8.46 9.06 4.16
CA PHE A 141 8.21 9.51 2.79
C PHE A 141 8.20 11.04 2.70
N LEU A 142 7.52 11.74 3.61
CA LEU A 142 7.50 13.19 3.65
C LEU A 142 8.90 13.77 3.87
N ALA A 143 9.68 13.20 4.78
CA ALA A 143 11.07 13.60 4.99
C ALA A 143 11.92 13.40 3.72
N LEU A 144 11.76 12.27 3.03
CA LEU A 144 12.46 12.01 1.77
C LEU A 144 12.04 12.97 0.65
N VAL A 145 10.76 13.30 0.54
CA VAL A 145 10.29 14.32 -0.40
C VAL A 145 10.99 15.65 -0.13
N LEU A 146 10.97 16.12 1.12
CA LEU A 146 11.62 17.39 1.49
C LEU A 146 13.12 17.41 1.18
N VAL A 147 13.83 16.33 1.52
CA VAL A 147 15.27 16.21 1.25
C VAL A 147 15.56 16.12 -0.24
N THR A 148 14.67 15.52 -1.04
CA THR A 148 14.89 15.36 -2.48
C THR A 148 14.42 16.55 -3.31
N LEU A 149 13.65 17.50 -2.76
CA LEU A 149 13.18 18.69 -3.48
C LEU A 149 14.28 19.43 -4.26
N PRO A 150 15.50 19.68 -3.73
CA PRO A 150 16.55 20.35 -4.49
C PRO A 150 16.98 19.57 -5.74
N LEU A 151 16.95 18.23 -5.68
CA LEU A 151 17.31 17.36 -6.81
C LEU A 151 16.25 17.41 -7.92
N TRP A 152 15.00 17.77 -7.60
CA TRP A 152 13.91 17.83 -8.58
C TRP A 152 14.09 18.99 -9.57
N LEU A 153 14.97 19.97 -9.28
CA LEU A 153 15.31 21.03 -10.23
C LEU A 153 16.08 20.52 -11.45
N ILE A 154 16.62 19.30 -11.38
CA ILE A 154 17.35 18.67 -12.47
C ILE A 154 16.39 17.72 -13.21
N PRO A 155 16.06 17.96 -14.50
CA PRO A 155 14.98 17.27 -15.21
C PRO A 155 14.93 15.73 -15.12
N PRO A 156 16.04 14.98 -15.29
CA PRO A 156 16.01 13.51 -15.15
C PRO A 156 15.61 13.03 -13.75
N PHE A 157 15.98 13.75 -12.69
CA PHE A 157 15.64 13.39 -11.32
C PHE A 157 14.18 13.69 -10.99
N PHE A 158 13.62 14.77 -11.55
CA PHE A 158 12.19 15.07 -11.45
C PHE A 158 11.33 13.94 -12.03
N ALA A 159 11.75 13.32 -13.13
CA ALA A 159 11.02 12.21 -13.73
C ALA A 159 11.16 10.90 -12.94
N LEU A 160 12.30 10.67 -12.28
CA LEU A 160 12.63 9.38 -11.66
C LEU A 160 12.29 9.31 -10.17
N ILE A 161 12.61 10.36 -9.40
CA ILE A 161 12.48 10.36 -7.94
C ILE A 161 11.02 10.19 -7.50
N PRO A 162 10.03 10.93 -8.04
CA PRO A 162 8.66 10.82 -7.57
C PRO A 162 8.07 9.42 -7.76
N PRO A 163 8.17 8.76 -8.94
CA PRO A 163 7.71 7.39 -9.10
C PRO A 163 8.41 6.40 -8.16
N VAL A 164 9.72 6.57 -7.92
CA VAL A 164 10.48 5.71 -7.00
C VAL A 164 10.05 5.91 -5.56
N LEU A 165 9.88 7.14 -5.10
CA LEU A 165 9.39 7.43 -3.74
C LEU A 165 7.96 6.93 -3.53
N TRP A 166 7.09 7.12 -4.52
CA TRP A 166 5.73 6.59 -4.49
C TRP A 166 5.74 5.07 -4.42
N GLY A 167 6.49 4.42 -5.32
CA GLY A 167 6.62 2.97 -5.30
C GLY A 167 7.24 2.43 -4.01
N TRP A 168 8.16 3.19 -3.41
CA TRP A 168 8.74 2.91 -2.10
C TRP A 168 7.69 2.88 -1.00
N LEU A 169 6.83 3.91 -0.95
CA LEU A 169 5.74 3.98 0.03
C LEU A 169 4.71 2.87 -0.21
N THR A 170 4.29 2.67 -1.46
CA THR A 170 3.31 1.65 -1.85
C THR A 170 3.79 0.26 -1.46
N TYR A 171 5.04 -0.11 -1.77
CA TYR A 171 5.50 -1.46 -1.40
C TYR A 171 5.54 -1.62 0.12
N ARG A 172 5.94 -0.60 0.89
CA ARG A 172 6.02 -0.71 2.36
C ARG A 172 4.66 -0.97 2.98
N VAL A 173 3.65 -0.20 2.57
CA VAL A 173 2.28 -0.33 3.07
C VAL A 173 1.68 -1.67 2.61
N MET A 174 1.69 -1.93 1.30
CA MET A 174 1.05 -3.12 0.72
C MET A 174 1.71 -4.44 1.16
N THR A 175 3.04 -4.46 1.32
CA THR A 175 3.74 -5.66 1.80
C THR A 175 3.41 -5.94 3.26
N TYR A 176 3.28 -4.91 4.09
CA TYR A 176 2.86 -5.09 5.48
C TYR A 176 1.44 -5.64 5.53
N ASP A 177 0.51 -5.03 4.79
CA ASP A 177 -0.90 -5.43 4.78
C ASP A 177 -1.08 -6.86 4.23
N ALA A 178 -0.34 -7.24 3.18
CA ALA A 178 -0.40 -8.58 2.61
C ALA A 178 0.16 -9.68 3.55
N LEU A 179 1.13 -9.33 4.40
CA LEU A 179 1.82 -10.28 5.28
C LEU A 179 1.31 -10.29 6.72
N ALA A 180 0.57 -9.26 7.15
CA ALA A 180 0.13 -9.09 8.54
C ALA A 180 -0.61 -10.32 9.08
N ASP A 181 -1.49 -10.92 8.27
CA ASP A 181 -2.32 -12.05 8.70
C ASP A 181 -1.56 -13.40 8.68
N HIS A 182 -0.55 -13.53 7.82
CA HIS A 182 0.07 -14.83 7.50
C HIS A 182 1.48 -15.00 8.05
N ALA A 183 2.27 -13.93 8.16
CA ALA A 183 3.68 -13.99 8.53
C ALA A 183 3.92 -13.48 9.96
N SER A 184 4.86 -14.12 10.67
CA SER A 184 5.45 -13.56 11.89
C SER A 184 6.31 -12.31 11.59
N ALA A 185 6.60 -11.50 12.62
CA ALA A 185 7.43 -10.31 12.47
C ALA A 185 8.83 -10.62 11.90
N GLU A 186 9.44 -11.72 12.33
CA GLU A 186 10.75 -12.19 11.85
C GLU A 186 10.70 -12.66 10.39
N GLU A 187 9.66 -13.40 10.00
CA GLU A 187 9.44 -13.81 8.61
C GLU A 187 9.27 -12.60 7.70
N ARG A 188 8.46 -11.62 8.11
CA ARG A 188 8.24 -10.38 7.35
C ARG A 188 9.54 -9.62 7.13
N LYS A 189 10.36 -9.44 8.17
CA LYS A 189 11.65 -8.74 8.08
C LYS A 189 12.63 -9.48 7.16
N ALA A 190 12.70 -10.81 7.26
CA ALA A 190 13.52 -11.63 6.39
C ALA A 190 13.08 -11.52 4.92
N LEU A 191 11.77 -11.57 4.66
CA LEU A 191 11.21 -11.51 3.31
C LEU A 191 11.47 -10.16 2.65
N VAL A 192 11.20 -9.05 3.35
CA VAL A 192 11.45 -7.69 2.85
C VAL A 192 12.93 -7.49 2.56
N ARG A 193 13.83 -8.00 3.42
CA ARG A 193 15.28 -7.92 3.18
C ARG A 193 15.70 -8.70 1.93
N ARG A 194 15.13 -9.89 1.69
CA ARG A 194 15.45 -10.74 0.53
C ARG A 194 14.86 -10.21 -0.78
N HIS A 195 13.66 -9.63 -0.75
CA HIS A 195 12.92 -9.23 -1.96
C HIS A 195 12.67 -7.72 -2.10
N ARG A 196 13.49 -6.86 -1.46
CA ARG A 196 13.35 -5.39 -1.52
C ARG A 196 13.25 -4.83 -2.94
N THR A 197 14.09 -5.30 -3.86
CA THR A 197 14.14 -4.78 -5.23
C THR A 197 12.92 -5.21 -6.05
N PRO A 198 12.54 -6.51 -6.07
CA PRO A 198 11.27 -6.93 -6.67
C PRO A 198 10.05 -6.18 -6.13
N LEU A 199 9.95 -6.00 -4.81
CA LEU A 199 8.83 -5.30 -4.18
C LEU A 199 8.79 -3.82 -4.58
N LEU A 200 9.96 -3.15 -4.65
CA LEU A 200 10.05 -1.78 -5.13
C LEU A 200 9.62 -1.68 -6.60
N VAL A 201 10.05 -2.60 -7.47
CA VAL A 201 9.66 -2.60 -8.89
C VAL A 201 8.14 -2.76 -9.05
N ILE A 202 7.52 -3.67 -8.30
CA ILE A 202 6.06 -3.82 -8.28
C ILE A 202 5.40 -2.52 -7.77
N GLY A 203 5.94 -1.94 -6.70
CA GLY A 203 5.45 -0.68 -6.14
C GLY A 203 5.51 0.48 -7.14
N VAL A 204 6.62 0.64 -7.86
CA VAL A 204 6.77 1.67 -8.89
C VAL A 204 5.81 1.42 -10.05
N ALA A 205 5.68 0.17 -10.51
CA ALA A 205 4.75 -0.18 -11.58
C ALA A 205 3.30 0.13 -11.18
N VAL A 206 2.89 -0.23 -9.97
CA VAL A 206 1.57 0.11 -9.40
C VAL A 206 1.40 1.62 -9.25
N GLY A 207 2.41 2.33 -8.74
CA GLY A 207 2.37 3.78 -8.59
C GLY A 207 2.20 4.50 -9.93
N LEU A 208 2.89 4.02 -10.97
CA LEU A 208 2.71 4.51 -12.34
C LEU A 208 1.32 4.17 -12.90
N LEU A 209 0.83 2.95 -12.69
CA LEU A 209 -0.57 2.59 -13.01
C LEU A 209 -1.56 3.53 -12.33
N GLY A 210 -1.30 3.93 -11.08
CA GLY A 210 -2.08 4.92 -10.33
C GLY A 210 -2.15 6.31 -10.97
N SER A 211 -1.29 6.62 -11.95
CA SER A 211 -1.36 7.86 -12.74
C SER A 211 -2.26 7.76 -13.98
N ALA A 212 -2.68 6.55 -14.37
CA ALA A 212 -3.59 6.35 -15.50
C ALA A 212 -4.94 7.10 -15.38
N PRO A 213 -5.58 7.17 -14.20
CA PRO A 213 -6.79 7.99 -14.01
C PRO A 213 -6.55 9.48 -14.27
N THR A 214 -5.33 9.99 -14.03
CA THR A 214 -4.98 11.40 -14.34
C THR A 214 -5.02 11.66 -15.84
N LEU A 215 -4.62 10.70 -16.67
CA LEU A 215 -4.71 10.82 -18.14
C LEU A 215 -6.17 10.86 -18.61
N LEU A 216 -7.04 10.03 -17.99
CA LEU A 216 -8.49 10.08 -18.26
C LEU A 216 -9.05 11.46 -17.91
N TRP A 217 -8.65 12.03 -16.76
CA TRP A 217 -9.05 13.36 -16.36
C TRP A 217 -8.65 14.43 -17.38
N VAL A 218 -7.39 14.45 -17.81
CA VAL A 218 -6.91 15.43 -18.81
C VAL A 218 -7.64 15.27 -20.15
N SER A 219 -7.87 14.03 -20.58
CA SER A 219 -8.61 13.78 -21.83
C SER A 219 -10.08 14.21 -21.77
N SER A 220 -10.69 14.23 -20.57
CA SER A 220 -12.08 14.63 -20.37
C SER A 220 -12.32 16.13 -20.60
N ALA A 221 -11.28 16.96 -20.49
CA ALA A 221 -11.37 18.39 -20.79
C ALA A 221 -11.80 18.65 -22.23
N ALA A 222 -11.50 17.73 -23.16
CA ALA A 222 -11.94 17.81 -24.55
C ALA A 222 -13.42 17.41 -24.75
N VAL A 223 -14.04 16.74 -23.77
CA VAL A 223 -15.38 16.14 -23.89
C VAL A 223 -16.23 16.43 -22.65
N ILE A 224 -16.49 17.72 -22.39
CA ILE A 224 -17.09 18.19 -21.13
C ILE A 224 -18.45 17.57 -20.80
N PHE A 225 -19.26 17.20 -21.81
CA PHE A 225 -20.56 16.55 -21.58
C PHE A 225 -20.44 15.11 -21.06
N LEU A 226 -19.32 14.43 -21.32
CA LEU A 226 -19.03 13.10 -20.74
C LEU A 226 -18.40 13.19 -19.35
N PHE A 227 -18.11 14.39 -18.84
CA PHE A 227 -17.38 14.56 -17.59
C PHE A 227 -17.95 13.75 -16.42
N PRO A 228 -19.28 13.66 -16.18
CA PRO A 228 -19.82 12.82 -15.10
C PRO A 228 -19.48 11.33 -15.26
N PHE A 229 -19.53 10.83 -16.50
CA PHE A 229 -19.19 9.43 -16.81
C PHE A 229 -17.68 9.20 -16.70
N VAL A 230 -16.86 10.16 -17.14
CA VAL A 230 -15.40 10.06 -17.01
C VAL A 230 -14.98 10.14 -15.55
N LEU A 231 -15.59 11.01 -14.74
CA LEU A 231 -15.37 11.10 -13.30
C LEU A 231 -15.70 9.76 -12.63
N ALA A 232 -16.87 9.19 -12.90
CA ALA A 232 -17.27 7.89 -12.39
C ALA A 232 -16.30 6.78 -12.82
N GLY A 233 -15.93 6.74 -14.10
CA GLY A 233 -14.96 5.78 -14.64
C GLY A 233 -13.56 5.94 -14.04
N THR A 234 -13.12 7.17 -13.78
CA THR A 234 -11.83 7.50 -13.16
C THR A 234 -11.79 7.01 -11.71
N LEU A 235 -12.84 7.31 -10.93
CA LEU A 235 -12.99 6.82 -9.56
C LEU A 235 -13.05 5.29 -9.51
N TRP A 236 -13.80 4.67 -10.41
CA TRP A 236 -13.86 3.22 -10.50
C TRP A 236 -12.51 2.61 -10.89
N LEU A 237 -11.78 3.23 -11.83
CA LEU A 237 -10.43 2.81 -12.22
C LEU A 237 -9.45 2.88 -11.04
N TYR A 238 -9.56 3.88 -10.15
CA TYR A 238 -8.78 3.91 -8.91
C TYR A 238 -9.03 2.67 -8.03
N VAL A 239 -10.30 2.26 -7.85
CA VAL A 239 -10.62 1.02 -7.10
C VAL A 239 -10.00 -0.19 -7.77
N LEU A 240 -10.14 -0.28 -9.10
CA LEU A 240 -9.65 -1.40 -9.88
C LEU A 240 -8.13 -1.55 -9.75
N ILE A 241 -7.39 -0.45 -9.88
CA ILE A 241 -5.93 -0.40 -9.69
C ILE A 241 -5.57 -0.78 -8.25
N PHE A 242 -6.32 -0.28 -7.27
CA PHE A 242 -6.03 -0.57 -5.86
C PHE A 242 -6.21 -2.07 -5.54
N ILE A 243 -7.33 -2.68 -5.94
CA ILE A 243 -7.58 -4.12 -5.72
C ILE A 243 -6.55 -4.96 -6.50
N PHE A 244 -6.24 -4.59 -7.73
CA PHE A 244 -5.22 -5.25 -8.53
C PHE A 244 -3.85 -5.20 -7.83
N SER A 245 -3.47 -4.04 -7.27
CA SER A 245 -2.22 -3.89 -6.54
C SER A 245 -2.16 -4.80 -5.31
N ALA A 246 -3.24 -4.86 -4.53
CA ALA A 246 -3.34 -5.74 -3.36
C ALA A 246 -3.21 -7.22 -3.75
N LEU A 247 -3.84 -7.64 -4.86
CA LEU A 247 -3.71 -8.99 -5.39
C LEU A 247 -2.29 -9.31 -5.86
N TRP A 248 -1.63 -8.38 -6.56
CA TRP A 248 -0.27 -8.57 -7.07
C TRP A 248 0.74 -8.68 -5.94
N PHE A 249 0.69 -7.76 -4.97
CA PHE A 249 1.49 -7.85 -3.76
C PHE A 249 1.19 -9.12 -2.96
N GLY A 250 -0.09 -9.48 -2.81
CA GLY A 250 -0.51 -10.71 -2.12
C GLY A 250 0.05 -11.98 -2.75
N HIS A 251 -0.13 -12.18 -4.06
CA HIS A 251 0.39 -13.35 -4.77
C HIS A 251 1.92 -13.43 -4.72
N PHE A 252 2.62 -12.30 -4.82
CA PHE A 252 4.08 -12.28 -4.71
C PHE A 252 4.54 -12.63 -3.29
N CYS A 253 3.98 -11.98 -2.27
CA CYS A 253 4.39 -12.11 -0.87
C CYS A 253 4.05 -13.49 -0.30
N LEU A 254 2.83 -14.01 -0.53
CA LEU A 254 2.42 -15.31 0.00
C LEU A 254 3.22 -16.45 -0.62
N ARG A 255 3.53 -16.37 -1.92
CA ARG A 255 4.38 -17.39 -2.57
C ARG A 255 5.82 -17.33 -2.04
N ALA A 256 6.37 -16.13 -1.84
CA ALA A 256 7.72 -15.98 -1.29
C ALA A 256 7.77 -16.43 0.18
N LEU A 257 6.70 -16.24 0.96
CA LEU A 257 6.57 -16.76 2.31
C LEU A 257 6.50 -18.29 2.34
N ALA A 258 5.73 -18.90 1.44
CA ALA A 258 5.65 -20.35 1.30
C ALA A 258 7.03 -20.96 1.00
N GLN A 259 7.79 -20.35 0.09
CA GLN A 259 9.17 -20.75 -0.22
C GLN A 259 10.09 -20.63 1.00
N LEU A 260 10.02 -19.51 1.74
CA LEU A 260 10.83 -19.30 2.95
C LEU A 260 10.55 -20.37 4.02
N ARG A 261 9.29 -20.74 4.22
CA ARG A 261 8.90 -21.79 5.18
C ARG A 261 9.35 -23.17 4.73
N ALA A 262 9.22 -23.49 3.44
CA ALA A 262 9.69 -24.74 2.87
C ALA A 262 11.22 -24.88 3.03
N GLU A 263 11.98 -23.80 2.77
CA GLU A 263 13.43 -23.78 2.99
C GLU A 263 13.78 -23.99 4.47
N ARG A 264 13.07 -23.35 5.41
CA ARG A 264 13.30 -23.54 6.85
C ARG A 264 12.96 -24.94 7.34
N ALA A 265 11.90 -25.54 6.81
CA ALA A 265 11.53 -26.91 7.13
C ALA A 265 12.52 -27.95 6.57
N ALA A 266 13.17 -27.63 5.43
CA ALA A 266 14.18 -28.47 4.80
C ALA A 266 15.55 -28.42 5.50
N VAL A 267 15.78 -27.50 6.44
CA VAL A 267 16.98 -27.49 7.29
C VAL A 267 16.70 -28.40 8.49
N PRO A 268 17.27 -29.62 8.56
CA PRO A 268 17.03 -30.50 9.70
C PRO A 268 17.59 -29.87 10.98
N ALA A 269 16.82 -29.96 12.07
CA ALA A 269 17.30 -29.65 13.40
C ALA A 269 18.61 -30.40 13.63
N ARG A 270 19.69 -29.67 13.95
CA ARG A 270 20.98 -30.28 14.27
C ARG A 270 20.72 -31.33 15.36
N PRO A 271 21.12 -32.61 15.18
CA PRO A 271 20.95 -33.60 16.23
C PRO A 271 21.57 -33.06 17.52
N PRO A 272 20.94 -33.26 18.69
CA PRO A 272 21.56 -32.90 19.96
C PRO A 272 22.96 -33.50 19.95
N ALA A 273 23.97 -32.67 20.26
CA ALA A 273 25.35 -33.13 20.34
C ALA A 273 25.37 -34.41 21.18
N ALA A 274 25.89 -35.49 20.59
CA ALA A 274 25.99 -36.76 21.28
C ALA A 274 26.64 -36.50 22.66
N PRO A 275 26.08 -37.05 23.75
CA PRO A 275 26.71 -36.90 25.06
C PRO A 275 28.17 -37.34 24.94
N PRO A 276 29.12 -36.63 25.56
CA PRO A 276 30.53 -36.99 25.48
C PRO A 276 30.64 -38.48 25.81
N SER A 277 31.11 -39.27 24.84
CA SER A 277 31.45 -40.67 25.04
C SER A 277 32.33 -40.71 26.29
N GLY A 278 31.89 -41.48 27.28
CA GLY A 278 32.54 -41.61 28.58
C GLY A 278 34.04 -41.71 28.38
N GLY A 279 34.77 -40.92 29.18
CA GLY A 279 36.22 -40.85 29.12
C GLY A 279 36.81 -42.27 29.07
N ASP A 280 37.77 -42.46 28.17
CA ASP A 280 38.66 -43.60 28.15
C ASP A 280 39.10 -43.91 29.59
N VAL A 281 38.51 -44.95 30.17
CA VAL A 281 39.14 -45.65 31.28
C VAL A 281 40.31 -46.37 30.64
N ILE A 282 41.46 -45.70 30.65
CA ILE A 282 42.74 -46.30 30.30
C ILE A 282 42.97 -47.38 31.35
N ASP A 283 42.66 -48.63 31.00
CA ASP A 283 42.92 -49.80 31.82
C ASP A 283 44.44 -50.04 31.82
N LEU A 284 45.11 -49.42 32.78
CA LEU A 284 46.56 -49.56 32.99
C LEU A 284 46.84 -50.99 33.43
N ALA A 285 47.56 -51.72 32.60
CA ALA A 285 48.02 -53.05 32.95
C ALA A 285 49.00 -52.98 34.14
N PRO A 286 49.00 -53.95 35.08
CA PRO A 286 49.76 -53.87 36.34
C PRO A 286 51.28 -53.70 36.18
N HIS A 287 51.83 -53.94 34.98
CA HIS A 287 53.24 -53.78 34.70
C HIS A 287 53.67 -52.32 34.49
N ASP A 288 52.74 -51.42 34.14
CA ASP A 288 53.05 -50.01 33.88
C ASP A 288 53.22 -49.19 35.17
N VAL A 289 52.64 -49.65 36.28
CA VAL A 289 52.75 -48.97 37.59
C VAL A 289 54.16 -49.10 38.19
N ARG A 290 54.85 -50.24 37.98
CA ARG A 290 56.20 -50.46 38.56
C ARG A 290 57.30 -49.59 37.95
N ARG A 291 57.08 -49.02 36.77
CA ARG A 291 58.09 -48.17 36.10
C ARG A 291 58.13 -46.76 36.69
N ILE A 292 57.08 -46.33 37.39
CA ILE A 292 56.94 -44.95 37.90
C ILE A 292 57.57 -44.79 39.29
N GLU A 293 57.68 -45.86 40.08
CA GLU A 293 58.27 -45.79 41.43
C GLU A 293 59.81 -45.77 41.46
N ASN A 294 60.47 -46.01 40.33
CA ASN A 294 61.94 -46.09 40.23
C ASN A 294 62.58 -44.99 39.36
N SER A 295 61.92 -43.83 39.19
CA SER A 295 62.50 -42.65 38.52
C SER A 295 62.39 -41.39 39.36
#